data_AF-A0A4P6U9L6-F1
#
_entry.id   AF-A0A4P6U9L6-F1
#
_cell.length_a   1.000
_cell.length_b   1.000
_cell.length_c   1.000
_cell.angle_alpha   90.00
_cell.angle_beta   90.00
_cell.angle_gamma   90.00
#
_symmetry.space_group_name_H-M   'P 1'
#
loop_
_entity.id
_entity.type
_entity.pdbx_description
1 polymer ?
#
loop_
_entity_poly.entity_id
_entity_poly.type
_entity_poly.pdbx_seq_one_letter_code
_entity_poly.pdbx_strand_id
1 'polypeptide(L)'
;MATWQEFSEQAPALAEAVHARLTAHKHHVLATLRADGSPRVSGTEVETFRGLLVLGSMPGARKAADLRRDPRYSLHSNPGHHTMEGGDAKISGRARELSGAEKQAILDSYPANPGDEAHIFELGVDEVVLTTVSEDRLHVDLWRPGADVARISR
;
A
#
# COMPACT_ATOMS: atom_id res chain seq x y z
N MET A 1 1.39 -13.32 -3.32
CA MET A 1 1.95 -11.97 -3.42
C MET A 1 2.17 -11.62 -4.87
N ALA A 2 1.39 -10.68 -5.37
CA ALA A 2 1.53 -10.06 -6.67
C ALA A 2 2.26 -8.72 -6.55
N THR A 3 2.91 -8.28 -7.61
CA THR A 3 3.37 -6.91 -7.80
C THR A 3 2.19 -5.98 -8.04
N TRP A 4 2.42 -4.66 -7.95
CA TRP A 4 1.40 -3.68 -8.30
C TRP A 4 1.01 -3.77 -9.79
N GLN A 5 1.97 -4.08 -10.66
CA GLN A 5 1.73 -4.31 -12.08
C GLN A 5 0.80 -5.49 -12.31
N GLU A 6 1.08 -6.66 -11.73
CA GLU A 6 0.22 -7.84 -11.86
C GLU A 6 -1.20 -7.58 -11.34
N PHE A 7 -1.34 -6.85 -10.23
CA PHE A 7 -2.65 -6.40 -9.76
C PHE A 7 -3.35 -5.49 -10.78
N SER A 8 -2.63 -4.51 -11.33
CA SER A 8 -3.18 -3.56 -12.31
C SER A 8 -3.59 -4.23 -13.62
N GLU A 9 -2.90 -5.28 -14.03
CA GLU A 9 -3.22 -6.07 -15.22
C GLU A 9 -4.43 -7.00 -14.98
N GLN A 10 -4.54 -7.59 -13.78
CA GLN A 10 -5.63 -8.52 -13.43
C GLN A 10 -6.94 -7.80 -13.05
N ALA A 11 -6.87 -6.61 -12.47
CA ALA A 11 -8.03 -5.85 -11.98
C ALA A 11 -7.93 -4.35 -12.31
N PRO A 12 -7.87 -3.97 -13.60
CA PRO A 12 -7.52 -2.61 -14.02
C PRO A 12 -8.41 -1.52 -13.44
N ALA A 13 -9.73 -1.70 -13.44
CA ALA A 13 -10.66 -0.70 -12.91
C ALA A 13 -10.51 -0.51 -11.39
N LEU A 14 -10.29 -1.60 -10.64
CA LEU A 14 -10.05 -1.52 -9.19
C LEU A 14 -8.68 -0.88 -8.90
N ALA A 15 -7.66 -1.22 -9.68
CA ALA A 15 -6.33 -0.65 -9.55
C ALA A 15 -6.32 0.85 -9.84
N GLU A 16 -7.03 1.31 -10.86
CA GLU A 16 -7.21 2.74 -11.16
C GLU A 16 -7.87 3.46 -9.98
N ALA A 17 -8.97 2.92 -9.45
CA ALA A 17 -9.67 3.51 -8.31
C ALA A 17 -8.78 3.57 -7.05
N VAL A 18 -8.07 2.49 -6.71
CA VAL A 18 -7.15 2.47 -5.58
C VAL A 18 -5.97 3.43 -5.79
N HIS A 19 -5.42 3.49 -7.00
CA HIS A 19 -4.35 4.44 -7.35
C HIS A 19 -4.81 5.90 -7.17
N ALA A 20 -6.04 6.22 -7.57
CA ALA A 20 -6.62 7.54 -7.36
C ALA A 20 -6.72 7.86 -5.86
N ARG A 21 -7.02 6.88 -4.99
CA ARG A 21 -7.02 7.06 -3.53
C ARG A 21 -5.64 7.29 -2.94
N LEU A 22 -4.63 6.57 -3.43
CA LEU A 22 -3.25 6.74 -2.97
C LEU A 22 -2.66 8.09 -3.42
N THR A 23 -3.05 8.60 -4.58
CA THR A 23 -2.51 9.87 -5.10
C THR A 23 -3.29 11.11 -4.67
N ALA A 24 -4.54 10.97 -4.23
CA ALA A 24 -5.34 12.08 -3.69
C ALA A 24 -4.76 12.70 -2.41
N HIS A 25 -3.98 11.93 -1.64
CA HIS A 25 -3.39 12.38 -0.38
C HIS A 25 -2.00 11.83 -0.19
N LYS A 26 -1.05 12.67 0.24
CA LYS A 26 0.33 12.24 0.46
C LYS A 26 0.49 11.20 1.58
N HIS A 27 -0.29 11.31 2.65
CA HIS A 27 -0.12 10.49 3.85
C HIS A 27 -1.24 9.46 4.03
N HIS A 28 -0.86 8.25 4.39
CA HIS A 28 -1.72 7.10 4.65
C HIS A 28 -1.39 6.44 5.98
N VAL A 29 -2.17 5.42 6.37
CA VAL A 29 -1.94 4.68 7.62
C VAL A 29 -1.42 3.28 7.30
N LEU A 30 -0.21 2.99 7.75
CA LEU A 30 0.38 1.65 7.67
C LEU A 30 0.23 0.94 9.01
N ALA A 31 -0.33 -0.27 8.99
CA ALA A 31 -0.33 -1.21 10.10
C ALA A 31 0.78 -2.25 9.92
N THR A 32 1.59 -2.44 10.97
CA THR A 32 2.66 -3.46 11.06
C THR A 32 2.53 -4.24 12.36
N LEU A 33 3.26 -5.35 12.49
CA LEU A 33 3.29 -6.15 13.72
C LEU A 33 4.53 -5.85 14.56
N ARG A 34 4.31 -5.48 15.83
CA ARG A 34 5.40 -5.33 16.81
C ARG A 34 5.99 -6.70 17.15
N ALA A 35 7.14 -6.71 17.83
CA ALA A 35 7.80 -7.94 18.28
C ALA A 35 6.94 -8.82 19.21
N ASP A 36 5.97 -8.23 19.91
CA ASP A 36 4.99 -8.94 20.75
C ASP A 36 3.73 -9.36 19.99
N GLY A 37 3.67 -9.12 18.68
CA GLY A 37 2.52 -9.42 17.83
C GLY A 37 1.40 -8.37 17.86
N SER A 38 1.50 -7.33 18.69
CA SER A 38 0.48 -6.26 18.73
C SER A 38 0.56 -5.35 17.49
N PRO A 39 -0.58 -4.82 17.00
CA PRO A 39 -0.59 -3.96 15.81
C PRO A 39 -0.03 -2.56 16.13
N ARG A 40 0.89 -2.07 15.30
CA ARG A 40 1.34 -0.68 15.27
C ARG A 40 0.75 0.02 14.06
N VAL A 41 0.19 1.20 14.26
CA VAL A 41 -0.16 2.12 13.16
C VAL A 41 0.90 3.22 13.05
N SER A 42 1.19 3.66 11.83
CA SER A 42 2.11 4.77 11.55
C SER A 42 1.67 5.52 10.30
N GLY A 43 1.84 6.84 10.30
CA GLY A 43 1.74 7.64 9.09
C GLY A 43 2.81 7.20 8.07
N THR A 44 2.44 7.13 6.81
CA THR A 44 3.36 6.74 5.74
C THR A 44 3.01 7.35 4.40
N GLU A 45 3.96 7.26 3.47
CA GLU A 45 3.82 7.64 2.07
C GLU A 45 4.13 6.38 1.25
N VAL A 46 3.36 6.15 0.19
CA VAL A 46 3.66 5.09 -0.79
C VAL A 46 3.55 5.64 -2.20
N GLU A 47 4.32 5.07 -3.10
CA GLU A 47 4.38 5.50 -4.49
C GLU A 47 4.43 4.30 -5.42
N THR A 48 3.97 4.45 -6.65
CA THR A 48 4.17 3.44 -7.68
C THR A 48 5.44 3.73 -8.48
N PHE A 49 6.34 2.76 -8.61
CA PHE A 49 7.56 2.90 -9.40
C PHE A 49 7.77 1.66 -10.27
N ARG A 50 7.74 1.83 -11.60
CA ARG A 50 7.96 0.76 -12.59
C ARG A 50 7.18 -0.54 -12.28
N GLY A 51 5.90 -0.41 -11.93
CA GLY A 51 5.05 -1.56 -11.62
C GLY A 51 5.16 -2.10 -10.19
N LEU A 52 5.93 -1.45 -9.31
CA LEU A 52 6.03 -1.76 -7.88
C LEU A 52 5.23 -0.76 -7.06
N LEU A 53 4.65 -1.21 -5.94
CA LEU A 53 4.20 -0.31 -4.87
C LEU A 53 5.33 -0.20 -3.86
N VAL A 54 5.81 1.02 -3.61
CA VAL A 54 7.03 1.29 -2.86
C VAL A 54 6.72 2.08 -1.60
N LEU A 55 7.38 1.71 -0.51
CA LEU A 55 7.36 2.40 0.78
C LEU A 55 8.76 2.87 1.14
N GLY A 56 8.93 4.18 1.26
CA GLY A 56 10.12 4.79 1.87
C GLY A 56 9.99 4.91 3.39
N SER A 57 11.09 4.74 4.12
CA SER A 57 11.12 4.95 5.57
C SER A 57 12.47 5.48 6.04
N MET A 58 12.42 6.43 6.97
CA MET A 58 13.60 7.00 7.61
C MET A 58 14.42 5.92 8.34
N PRO A 59 15.75 6.06 8.41
CA PRO A 59 16.62 5.20 9.20
C PRO A 59 16.13 5.10 10.66
N GLY A 60 16.12 3.89 11.21
CA GLY A 60 15.74 3.66 12.61
C GLY A 60 14.24 3.75 12.93
N ALA A 61 13.38 3.99 11.93
CA ALA A 61 11.94 4.02 12.13
C ALA A 61 11.39 2.68 12.63
N ARG A 62 10.50 2.72 13.63
CA ARG A 62 9.92 1.50 14.22
C ARG A 62 9.14 0.65 13.21
N LYS A 63 8.43 1.27 12.26
CA LYS A 63 7.73 0.55 11.19
C LYS A 63 8.68 -0.26 10.30
N ALA A 64 9.88 0.25 10.01
CA ALA A 64 10.88 -0.49 9.24
C ALA A 64 11.45 -1.67 10.04
N ALA A 65 11.72 -1.48 11.34
CA ALA A 65 12.15 -2.56 12.22
C ALA A 65 11.06 -3.65 12.39
N ASP A 66 9.80 -3.25 12.42
CA ASP A 66 8.66 -4.17 12.46
C ASP A 66 8.58 -4.97 11.14
N LEU A 67 8.62 -4.31 9.97
CA LEU A 67 8.57 -4.98 8.65
C LEU A 67 9.75 -5.94 8.38
N ARG A 68 10.96 -5.59 8.84
CA ARG A 68 12.13 -6.47 8.76
C ARG A 68 11.96 -7.75 9.58
N ARG A 69 11.24 -7.66 10.70
CA ARG A 69 10.99 -8.79 11.60
C ARG A 69 9.83 -9.65 11.10
N ASP A 70 8.73 -9.00 10.74
CA ASP A 70 7.53 -9.62 10.20
C ASP A 70 7.06 -8.80 9.00
N PRO A 71 7.10 -9.35 7.78
CA PRO A 71 6.86 -8.57 6.57
C PRO A 71 5.38 -8.21 6.40
N ARG A 72 4.46 -8.78 7.20
CA ARG A 72 3.03 -8.54 7.04
C ARG A 72 2.68 -7.09 7.32
N TYR A 73 1.88 -6.51 6.43
CA TYR A 73 1.36 -5.17 6.56
C TYR A 73 -0.10 -5.08 6.12
N SER A 74 -0.76 -4.02 6.59
CA SER A 74 -1.99 -3.51 5.98
C SER A 74 -1.84 -2.01 5.79
N LEU A 75 -1.99 -1.53 4.56
CA LEU A 75 -2.03 -0.12 4.21
C LEU A 75 -3.49 0.30 4.07
N HIS A 76 -3.87 1.35 4.77
CA HIS A 76 -5.16 2.00 4.64
C HIS A 76 -4.92 3.36 4.00
N SER A 77 -5.54 3.58 2.83
CA SER A 77 -5.51 4.90 2.17
C SER A 77 -5.99 5.96 3.14
N ASN A 78 -5.59 7.21 2.91
CA ASN A 78 -6.09 8.31 3.73
C ASN A 78 -7.63 8.27 3.71
N PRO A 79 -8.30 8.24 4.87
CA PRO A 79 -9.77 8.20 4.91
C PRO A 79 -10.39 9.49 4.34
N GLY A 80 -9.57 10.54 4.13
CA GLY A 80 -9.99 11.79 3.53
C GLY A 80 -10.79 12.64 4.51
N HIS A 81 -11.65 13.47 3.95
CA HIS A 81 -12.65 14.24 4.68
C HIS A 81 -13.85 13.35 5.06
N HIS A 82 -14.90 13.90 5.68
CA HIS A 82 -16.07 13.12 6.13
C HIS A 82 -16.92 12.50 4.99
N THR A 83 -16.47 12.55 3.73
CA THR A 83 -17.17 12.01 2.56
C THR A 83 -16.59 10.65 2.17
N MET A 84 -17.44 9.75 1.66
CA MET A 84 -17.02 8.47 1.06
C MET A 84 -16.67 8.61 -0.44
N GLU A 85 -16.39 9.83 -0.90
CA GLU A 85 -16.07 10.11 -2.29
C GLU A 85 -14.80 9.36 -2.70
N GLY A 86 -14.86 8.59 -3.78
CA GLY A 86 -13.78 7.70 -4.25
C GLY A 86 -13.58 6.44 -3.40
N GLY A 87 -14.18 6.35 -2.21
CA GLY A 87 -14.15 5.18 -1.35
C GLY A 87 -12.94 5.04 -0.43
N ASP A 88 -12.95 3.94 0.32
CA ASP A 88 -11.99 3.56 1.34
C ASP A 88 -11.16 2.37 0.85
N ALA A 89 -9.88 2.60 0.53
CA ALA A 89 -9.01 1.58 -0.05
C ALA A 89 -8.07 0.98 1.01
N LYS A 90 -7.92 -0.35 0.97
CA LYS A 90 -7.01 -1.11 1.83
C LYS A 90 -6.21 -2.09 0.98
N ILE A 91 -4.92 -2.19 1.26
CA ILE A 91 -4.01 -3.14 0.62
C ILE A 91 -3.30 -3.91 1.72
N SER A 92 -3.43 -5.23 1.72
CA SER A 92 -2.70 -6.09 2.66
C SER A 92 -1.74 -6.99 1.91
N GLY A 93 -0.62 -7.30 2.55
CA GLY A 93 0.39 -8.13 1.92
C GLY A 93 1.67 -8.24 2.72
N ARG A 94 2.79 -8.42 2.01
CA ARG A 94 4.11 -8.61 2.62
C ARG A 94 5.13 -7.67 2.01
N ALA A 95 5.87 -6.99 2.86
CA ALA A 95 6.94 -6.09 2.46
C ALA A 95 8.24 -6.86 2.24
N ARG A 96 8.99 -6.47 1.21
CA ARG A 96 10.37 -6.92 0.96
C ARG A 96 11.27 -5.70 0.96
N GLU A 97 12.24 -5.68 1.87
CA GLU A 97 13.23 -4.60 1.86
C GLU A 97 14.14 -4.72 0.63
N LEU A 98 14.30 -3.61 -0.08
CA LEU A 98 15.12 -3.52 -1.28
C LEU A 98 16.55 -3.13 -0.92
N SER A 99 17.50 -3.64 -1.70
CA SER A 99 18.93 -3.34 -1.54
C SER A 99 19.62 -3.25 -2.89
N GLY A 100 20.88 -2.81 -2.91
CA GLY A 100 21.69 -2.71 -4.12
C GLY A 100 21.03 -1.87 -5.22
N ALA A 101 21.06 -2.39 -6.45
CA ALA A 101 20.58 -1.68 -7.64
C ALA A 101 19.06 -1.40 -7.62
N GLU A 102 18.24 -2.28 -7.04
CA GLU A 102 16.78 -2.07 -6.93
C GLU A 102 16.48 -0.85 -6.05
N LYS A 103 17.13 -0.76 -4.89
CA LYS A 103 17.01 0.38 -3.99
C LYS A 103 17.54 1.66 -4.66
N GLN A 104 18.72 1.58 -5.29
CA GLN A 104 19.34 2.75 -5.92
C GLN A 104 18.46 3.36 -7.02
N ALA A 105 17.84 2.53 -7.86
CA ALA A 105 16.97 3.00 -8.93
C ALA A 105 15.76 3.81 -8.43
N ILE A 106 15.24 3.48 -7.25
CA ILE A 106 14.15 4.22 -6.60
C ILE A 106 14.69 5.51 -5.98
N LEU A 107 15.83 5.45 -5.28
CA LEU A 107 16.44 6.63 -4.67
C LEU A 107 16.78 7.70 -5.72
N ASP A 108 17.30 7.29 -6.88
CA ASP A 108 17.63 8.18 -8.00
C ASP A 108 16.39 8.84 -8.63
N SER A 109 15.19 8.32 -8.37
CA SER A 109 13.94 8.89 -8.86
C SER A 109 13.42 10.04 -7.98
N TYR A 110 13.91 10.17 -6.75
CA TYR A 110 13.45 11.22 -5.84
C TYR A 110 14.11 12.57 -6.15
N PRO A 111 13.34 13.69 -6.08
CA PRO A 111 13.89 15.03 -6.31
C PRO A 111 15.01 15.43 -5.33
N ALA A 112 15.00 14.86 -4.14
CA ALA A 112 16.01 15.06 -3.11
C ALA A 112 16.46 13.71 -2.56
N ASN A 113 17.77 13.52 -2.38
CA ASN A 113 18.32 12.28 -1.82
C ASN A 113 17.83 12.11 -0.37
N PRO A 114 17.06 11.04 -0.05
CA PRO A 114 16.59 10.78 1.31
C PRO A 114 17.68 10.19 2.23
N GLY A 115 18.89 9.99 1.71
CA GLY A 115 20.05 9.44 2.40
C GLY A 115 20.22 7.94 2.16
N ASP A 116 21.47 7.48 2.04
CA ASP A 116 21.80 6.09 1.71
C ASP A 116 21.34 5.09 2.79
N GLU A 117 21.14 5.56 4.02
CA GLU A 117 20.63 4.76 5.14
C GLU A 117 19.11 4.55 5.11
N ALA A 118 18.38 5.24 4.22
CA ALA A 118 16.93 5.12 4.14
C ALA A 118 16.50 3.68 3.81
N HIS A 119 15.39 3.23 4.40
CA HIS A 119 14.79 1.94 4.08
C HIS A 119 13.82 2.11 2.92
N ILE A 120 13.93 1.24 1.92
CA ILE A 120 12.99 1.16 0.81
C ILE A 120 12.41 -0.24 0.81
N PHE A 121 11.09 -0.35 0.78
CA PHE A 121 10.38 -1.62 0.71
C PHE A 121 9.54 -1.68 -0.55
N GLU A 122 9.58 -2.81 -1.24
CA GLU A 122 8.49 -3.21 -2.13
C GLU A 122 7.36 -3.76 -1.26
N LEU A 123 6.15 -3.26 -1.47
CA LEU A 123 4.93 -3.74 -0.86
C LEU A 123 4.23 -4.71 -1.82
N GLY A 124 4.51 -5.99 -1.67
CA GLY A 124 3.82 -7.00 -2.45
C GLY A 124 2.40 -7.22 -1.95
N VAL A 125 1.48 -7.47 -2.88
CA VAL A 125 0.04 -7.42 -2.68
C VAL A 125 -0.53 -8.84 -2.54
N ASP A 126 -1.15 -9.13 -1.39
CA ASP A 126 -1.92 -10.37 -1.20
C ASP A 126 -3.43 -10.12 -1.28
N GLU A 127 -3.88 -8.89 -1.00
CA GLU A 127 -5.29 -8.51 -1.01
C GLU A 127 -5.45 -7.01 -1.27
N VAL A 128 -6.46 -6.65 -2.08
CA VAL A 128 -6.93 -5.26 -2.26
C VAL A 128 -8.43 -5.21 -1.98
N VAL A 129 -8.83 -4.26 -1.15
CA VAL A 129 -10.22 -3.96 -0.84
C VAL A 129 -10.51 -2.50 -1.15
N LEU A 130 -11.60 -2.23 -1.86
CA LEU A 130 -12.17 -0.89 -2.00
C LEU A 130 -13.61 -0.91 -1.49
N THR A 131 -13.92 -0.03 -0.53
CA THR A 131 -15.28 0.16 -0.04
C THR A 131 -15.84 1.48 -0.55
N THR A 132 -16.92 1.46 -1.31
CA THR A 132 -17.62 2.66 -1.80
C THR A 132 -19.05 2.71 -1.28
N VAL A 133 -19.65 3.90 -1.32
CA VAL A 133 -21.07 4.11 -1.01
C VAL A 133 -21.73 4.76 -2.21
N SER A 134 -22.81 4.14 -2.71
CA SER A 134 -23.67 4.70 -3.75
C SER A 134 -25.10 4.22 -3.57
N GLU A 135 -26.08 5.07 -3.90
CA GLU A 135 -27.51 4.74 -3.80
C GLU A 135 -27.91 4.19 -2.41
N ASP A 136 -27.37 4.81 -1.34
CA ASP A 136 -27.55 4.39 0.06
C ASP A 136 -27.14 2.94 0.37
N ARG A 137 -26.26 2.35 -0.45
CA ARG A 137 -25.69 1.01 -0.26
C ARG A 137 -24.18 1.06 -0.16
N LEU A 138 -23.63 0.10 0.58
CA LEU A 138 -22.20 -0.11 0.72
C LEU A 138 -21.75 -1.20 -0.26
N HIS A 139 -20.76 -0.89 -1.09
CA HIS A 139 -20.14 -1.83 -2.02
C HIS A 139 -18.73 -2.15 -1.57
N VAL A 140 -18.40 -3.43 -1.45
CA VAL A 140 -17.04 -3.92 -1.17
C VAL A 140 -16.55 -4.67 -2.37
N ASP A 141 -15.54 -4.11 -3.04
CA ASP A 141 -14.75 -4.82 -4.05
C ASP A 141 -13.55 -5.47 -3.38
N LEU A 142 -13.36 -6.75 -3.64
CA LEU A 142 -12.27 -7.56 -3.12
C LEU A 142 -11.52 -8.21 -4.28
N TRP A 143 -10.20 -8.04 -4.30
CA TRP A 143 -9.32 -8.74 -5.21
C TRP A 143 -8.21 -9.47 -4.45
N ARG A 144 -7.83 -10.64 -4.97
CA ARG A 144 -6.66 -11.42 -4.54
C ARG A 144 -5.96 -11.99 -5.78
N PRO A 145 -4.63 -12.20 -5.74
CA PRO A 145 -3.89 -12.73 -6.88
C PRO A 145 -4.50 -14.02 -7.45
N GLY A 146 -4.72 -14.05 -8.77
CA GLY A 146 -5.28 -15.21 -9.47
C GLY A 146 -6.81 -15.38 -9.34
N ALA A 147 -7.51 -14.41 -8.75
CA ALA A 147 -8.97 -14.40 -8.68
C ALA A 147 -9.55 -13.15 -9.38
N ASP A 148 -10.77 -13.28 -9.89
CA ASP A 148 -11.55 -12.14 -10.35
C ASP A 148 -11.97 -11.24 -9.18
N VAL A 149 -12.28 -9.97 -9.48
CA VAL A 149 -12.81 -9.04 -8.48
C VAL A 149 -14.21 -9.51 -8.04
N ALA A 150 -14.37 -9.75 -6.74
CA ALA A 150 -15.66 -10.04 -6.14
C ALA A 150 -16.27 -8.77 -5.55
N ARG A 151 -17.52 -8.46 -5.91
CA ARG A 151 -18.28 -7.34 -5.32
C ARG A 151 -19.38 -7.84 -4.39
N ILE A 152 -19.42 -7.31 -3.17
CA ILE A 152 -20.50 -7.53 -2.19
C ILE A 152 -21.20 -6.20 -1.93
N SER A 153 -22.52 -6.18 -2.08
CA SER A 153 -23.35 -4.98 -1.84
C SER A 153 -24.27 -5.20 -0.65
N ARG A 154 -24.27 -4.32 0.33
CA ARG A 154 -25.13 -4.38 1.53
C ARG A 154 -25.93 -3.10 1.71
#